data_AF-A0A174WPV6-F1
#
_entry.id   AF-A0A174WPV6-F1
#
_cell.length_a   1.000
_cell.length_b   1.000
_cell.length_c   1.000
_cell.angle_alpha   90.00
_cell.angle_beta   90.00
_cell.angle_gamma   90.00
#
_symmetry.space_group_name_H-M   'P 1'
#
loop_
_entity.id
_entity.type
_entity.pdbx_description
1 polymer ?
#
loop_
_entity_poly.entity_id
_entity_poly.type
_entity_poly.pdbx_seq_one_letter_code
_entity_poly.pdbx_strand_id
1 'polypeptide(L)'
;MKTLRSLQWLRPLLVVLFMSYYVGGTAFTHTHYFLTYSITHSHPYLPGTDGLPHHDHSAAGFNTIEELTGLCMELIPDLSVVMALVFLMRVVSWLGKGITLHPVWRAILRAPPCLV
;
A
#
# COMPACT_ATOMS: atom_id res chain seq x y z
N MET A 1 -33.05 6.08 -2.30
CA MET A 1 -31.59 5.87 -2.23
C MET A 1 -31.28 5.21 -0.89
N LYS A 2 -30.88 3.93 -0.86
CA LYS A 2 -30.48 3.26 0.40
C LYS A 2 -29.23 3.97 0.91
N THR A 3 -29.28 4.55 2.10
CA THR A 3 -28.18 5.31 2.68
C THR A 3 -26.96 4.41 2.87
N LEU A 4 -25.75 4.95 2.62
CA LEU A 4 -24.45 4.27 2.82
C LEU A 4 -24.25 3.69 4.23
N ARG A 5 -25.15 4.02 5.17
CA ARG A 5 -25.27 3.41 6.50
C ARG A 5 -25.53 1.91 6.50
N SER A 6 -25.96 1.25 5.41
CA SER A 6 -26.12 -0.22 5.43
C SER A 6 -24.81 -0.98 5.22
N LEU A 7 -23.74 -0.31 4.77
CA LEU A 7 -22.44 -0.92 4.43
C LEU A 7 -21.43 -0.87 5.59
N GLN A 8 -21.89 -0.68 6.82
CA GLN A 8 -21.04 -0.60 8.02
C GLN A 8 -20.18 -1.86 8.17
N TRP A 9 -20.76 -3.01 7.86
CA TRP A 9 -20.14 -4.33 7.90
C TRP A 9 -19.00 -4.50 6.89
N LEU A 10 -18.97 -3.71 5.81
CA LEU A 10 -17.85 -3.73 4.86
C LEU A 10 -16.57 -3.18 5.49
N ARG A 11 -16.66 -2.29 6.48
CA ARG A 11 -15.49 -1.69 7.11
C ARG A 11 -14.61 -2.74 7.81
N PRO A 12 -15.12 -3.51 8.79
CA PRO A 12 -14.31 -4.57 9.40
C PRO A 12 -13.94 -5.67 8.39
N LEU A 13 -14.82 -6.00 7.44
CA LEU A 13 -14.53 -7.00 6.41
C LEU A 13 -13.34 -6.59 5.53
N LEU A 14 -13.28 -5.34 5.09
CA LEU A 14 -12.15 -4.82 4.30
C LEU A 14 -10.85 -4.81 5.11
N VAL A 15 -10.90 -4.51 6.41
CA VAL A 15 -9.73 -4.59 7.29
C VAL A 15 -9.25 -6.04 7.40
N VAL A 16 -10.15 -6.99 7.67
CA VAL A 16 -9.80 -8.42 7.75
C VAL A 16 -9.23 -8.92 6.42
N LEU A 17 -9.83 -8.52 5.30
CA LEU A 17 -9.36 -8.89 3.96
C LEU A 17 -7.96 -8.33 3.70
N PHE A 18 -7.75 -7.04 3.98
CA PHE A 18 -6.45 -6.40 3.80
C PHE A 18 -5.37 -7.04 4.68
N MET A 19 -5.65 -7.26 5.97
CA MET A 19 -4.69 -7.87 6.87
C MET A 19 -4.39 -9.32 6.48
N SER A 20 -5.41 -10.10 6.11
CA SER A 20 -5.22 -11.48 5.63
C SER A 20 -4.36 -11.53 4.36
N TYR A 21 -4.60 -10.62 3.41
CA TYR A 21 -3.79 -10.51 2.19
C TYR A 21 -2.35 -10.08 2.50
N TYR A 22 -2.17 -9.02 3.30
CA TYR A 22 -0.85 -8.49 3.63
C TYR A 22 -0.01 -9.49 4.41
N VAL A 23 -0.57 -10.08 5.47
CA VAL A 23 0.12 -11.11 6.27
C VAL A 23 0.33 -12.38 5.45
N GLY A 24 -0.69 -12.80 4.69
CA GLY A 24 -0.60 -13.92 3.75
C GLY A 24 0.57 -13.76 2.78
N GLY A 25 0.70 -12.57 2.20
CA GLY A 25 1.71 -12.19 1.21
C GLY A 25 3.13 -11.96 1.74
N THR A 26 3.30 -11.78 3.05
CA THR A 26 4.59 -11.38 3.65
C THR A 26 5.14 -12.38 4.67
N ALA A 27 4.27 -13.01 5.47
CA ALA A 27 4.70 -13.88 6.57
C ALA A 27 4.79 -15.36 6.18
N PHE A 28 4.17 -15.76 5.07
CA PHE A 28 4.08 -17.17 4.65
C PHE A 28 4.60 -17.41 3.23
N THR A 29 5.53 -16.57 2.79
CA THR A 29 6.20 -16.72 1.49
C THR A 29 7.15 -17.91 1.52
N HIS A 30 7.06 -18.76 0.51
CA HIS A 30 7.91 -19.94 0.36
C HIS A 30 8.20 -20.24 -1.11
N THR A 31 9.17 -21.11 -1.34
CA THR A 31 9.68 -21.42 -2.67
C THR A 31 9.71 -22.92 -2.93
N HIS A 32 9.20 -23.33 -4.08
CA HIS A 32 9.40 -24.66 -4.65
C HIS A 32 10.58 -24.61 -5.63
N TYR A 33 11.54 -25.52 -5.46
CA TYR A 33 12.73 -25.60 -6.29
C TYR A 33 12.62 -26.75 -7.28
N PHE A 34 12.82 -26.43 -8.56
CA PHE A 34 12.90 -27.39 -9.66
C PHE A 34 14.30 -27.36 -10.27
N LEU A 35 14.58 -28.30 -11.17
CA LEU A 35 15.91 -28.42 -11.79
C LEU A 35 16.34 -27.16 -12.55
N THR A 36 15.40 -26.45 -13.18
CA THR A 36 15.69 -25.33 -14.10
C THR A 36 15.06 -24.00 -13.68
N TYR A 37 14.18 -24.00 -12.69
CA TYR A 37 13.47 -22.80 -12.21
C TYR A 37 13.01 -22.98 -10.77
N SER A 38 12.52 -21.90 -10.17
CA SER A 38 11.89 -21.91 -8.85
C SER A 38 10.61 -21.10 -8.88
N ILE A 39 9.60 -21.54 -8.15
CA ILE A 39 8.34 -20.81 -8.00
C ILE A 39 8.25 -20.32 -6.56
N THR A 40 8.14 -19.00 -6.37
CA THR A 40 7.96 -18.38 -5.06
C THR A 40 6.56 -17.80 -4.97
N HIS A 41 5.82 -18.20 -3.96
CA HIS A 41 4.45 -17.73 -3.69
C HIS A 41 4.18 -17.71 -2.20
N SER A 42 2.95 -17.40 -1.80
CA SER A 42 2.63 -17.18 -0.39
C SER A 42 1.21 -17.66 -0.02
N HIS A 43 1.12 -18.40 1.08
CA HIS A 43 -0.11 -18.75 1.79
C HIS A 43 0.28 -19.49 3.08
N PRO A 44 -0.60 -19.57 4.10
CA PRO A 44 -0.33 -20.37 5.28
C PRO A 44 0.10 -21.79 4.92
N TYR A 45 1.26 -22.23 5.42
CA TYR A 45 1.81 -23.56 5.21
C TYR A 45 2.57 -24.01 6.45
N LEU A 46 2.79 -25.31 6.55
CA LEU A 46 3.68 -25.89 7.56
C LEU A 46 5.03 -26.20 6.90
N PRO A 47 6.15 -25.75 7.47
CA PRO A 47 7.47 -26.13 6.99
C PRO A 47 7.74 -27.62 7.31
N GLY A 48 8.42 -28.29 6.39
CA GLY A 48 8.97 -29.61 6.57
C GLY A 48 10.19 -29.61 7.48
N THR A 49 10.72 -30.80 7.77
CA THR A 49 11.91 -30.97 8.63
C THR A 49 13.18 -30.37 8.03
N ASP A 50 13.18 -30.16 6.71
CA ASP A 50 14.24 -29.53 5.91
C ASP A 50 14.04 -28.01 5.75
N GLY A 51 12.97 -27.44 6.32
CA GLY A 51 12.60 -26.03 6.18
C GLY A 51 11.90 -25.68 4.87
N LEU A 52 11.69 -26.65 3.98
CA LEU A 52 10.95 -26.48 2.73
C LEU A 52 9.44 -26.62 2.96
N PRO A 53 8.57 -26.15 2.05
CA PRO A 53 7.13 -26.36 2.17
C PRO A 53 6.77 -27.85 2.27
N HIS A 54 6.02 -28.25 3.30
CA HIS A 54 5.51 -29.62 3.45
C HIS A 54 4.22 -29.85 2.64
N HIS A 55 4.21 -29.40 1.40
CA HIS A 55 3.12 -29.63 0.45
C HIS A 55 3.65 -29.41 -0.97
N ASP A 56 2.83 -29.73 -1.97
CA ASP A 56 3.13 -29.46 -3.37
C ASP A 56 1.85 -29.05 -4.11
N HIS A 57 2.01 -28.49 -5.29
CA HIS A 57 0.90 -28.07 -6.15
C HIS A 57 0.80 -28.96 -7.39
N SER A 58 -0.40 -29.02 -7.96
CA SER A 58 -0.57 -29.54 -9.31
C SER A 58 -0.04 -28.55 -10.35
N ALA A 59 0.23 -29.02 -11.57
CA ALA A 59 0.61 -28.14 -12.67
C ALA A 59 -0.42 -27.01 -12.91
N ALA A 60 -1.71 -27.32 -12.82
CA ALA A 60 -2.77 -26.30 -12.92
C ALA A 60 -2.69 -25.27 -11.77
N GLY A 61 -2.31 -25.71 -10.57
CA GLY A 61 -2.07 -24.83 -9.43
C GLY A 61 -0.92 -23.86 -9.68
N PHE A 62 0.21 -24.35 -10.20
CA PHE A 62 1.33 -23.48 -10.56
C PHE A 62 1.00 -22.50 -11.69
N ASN A 63 0.29 -22.93 -12.73
CA ASN A 63 -0.17 -22.01 -13.79
C ASN A 63 -1.07 -20.91 -13.24
N THR A 64 -1.96 -21.25 -12.30
CA THR A 64 -2.82 -20.25 -11.64
C THR A 64 -1.98 -19.23 -10.87
N ILE A 65 -0.96 -19.69 -10.13
CA ILE A 65 -0.04 -18.80 -9.41
C ILE A 65 0.70 -17.88 -10.39
N GLU A 66 1.15 -18.40 -11.53
CA GLU A 66 1.83 -17.64 -12.58
C GLU A 66 0.91 -16.54 -13.14
N GLU A 67 -0.32 -16.88 -13.52
CA GLU A 67 -1.30 -15.91 -14.05
C GLU A 67 -1.62 -14.82 -13.04
N LEU A 68 -1.87 -15.18 -11.77
CA LEU A 68 -2.13 -14.21 -10.71
C LEU A 68 -0.91 -13.31 -10.45
N THR A 69 0.29 -13.88 -10.52
CA THR A 69 1.55 -13.12 -10.38
C THR A 69 1.71 -12.12 -11.54
N GLY A 70 1.42 -12.55 -12.77
CA GLY A 70 1.41 -11.68 -13.94
C GLY A 70 0.44 -10.50 -13.77
N LEU A 71 -0.80 -10.78 -13.37
CA LEU A 71 -1.81 -9.75 -13.09
C LEU A 71 -1.38 -8.79 -11.98
N CYS A 72 -0.76 -9.30 -10.92
CA CYS A 72 -0.23 -8.46 -9.84
C CYS A 72 0.89 -7.55 -10.34
N MET A 73 1.85 -8.07 -11.10
CA MET A 73 2.95 -7.28 -11.63
C MET A 73 2.51 -6.22 -12.63
N GLU A 74 1.43 -6.46 -13.37
CA GLU A 74 0.84 -5.49 -14.30
C GLU A 74 0.01 -4.41 -13.56
N LEU A 75 -0.81 -4.80 -12.58
CA LEU A 75 -1.77 -3.91 -11.93
C LEU A 75 -1.19 -3.12 -10.74
N ILE A 76 -0.26 -3.70 -9.98
CA ILE A 76 0.30 -3.06 -8.76
C ILE A 76 1.03 -1.74 -9.07
N PRO A 77 1.86 -1.62 -10.12
CA PRO A 77 2.50 -0.35 -10.46
C PRO A 77 1.47 0.75 -10.70
N ASP A 78 0.46 0.47 -11.52
CA ASP A 78 -0.57 1.44 -11.88
C ASP A 78 -1.40 1.90 -10.67
N LEU A 79 -1.83 0.95 -9.84
CA LEU A 79 -2.60 1.28 -8.63
C LEU A 79 -1.76 2.06 -7.62
N SER A 80 -0.48 1.71 -7.45
CA SER A 80 0.42 2.41 -6.53
C SER A 80 0.66 3.86 -6.95
N VAL A 81 0.80 4.12 -8.26
CA VAL A 81 0.94 5.47 -8.82
C VAL A 81 -0.34 6.28 -8.60
N VAL A 82 -1.52 5.70 -8.90
CA VAL A 82 -2.81 6.38 -8.67
C VAL A 82 -3.01 6.74 -7.20
N MET A 83 -2.72 5.81 -6.28
CA MET A 83 -2.84 6.05 -4.84
C MET A 83 -1.86 7.13 -4.35
N ALA A 84 -0.61 7.12 -4.84
CA ALA A 84 0.37 8.16 -4.53
C ALA A 84 -0.07 9.54 -5.03
N LEU A 85 -0.62 9.63 -6.25
CA LEU A 85 -1.16 10.87 -6.80
C LEU A 85 -2.35 11.39 -5.99
N VAL A 86 -3.29 10.52 -5.62
CA VAL A 86 -4.43 10.90 -4.76
C VAL A 86 -3.93 11.40 -3.41
N PHE A 87 -2.96 10.73 -2.78
CA PHE A 87 -2.36 11.17 -1.53
C PHE A 87 -1.69 12.53 -1.66
N LEU A 88 -0.87 12.74 -2.70
CA LEU A 88 -0.22 14.03 -2.99
C LEU A 88 -1.25 15.14 -3.14
N MET A 89 -2.31 14.93 -3.93
CA MET A 89 -3.38 15.90 -4.12
C MET A 89 -4.08 16.26 -2.80
N ARG A 90 -4.27 15.28 -1.89
CA ARG A 90 -4.83 15.53 -0.56
C ARG A 90 -3.90 16.34 0.33
N VAL A 91 -2.60 16.05 0.32
CA VAL A 91 -1.58 16.80 1.07
C VAL A 91 -1.50 18.24 0.58
N VAL A 92 -1.42 18.47 -0.74
CA VAL A 92 -1.41 19.80 -1.35
C VAL A 92 -2.69 20.58 -1.00
N SER A 93 -3.86 19.92 -1.11
CA SER A 93 -5.15 20.54 -0.77
C SER A 93 -5.28 20.88 0.72
N TRP A 94 -4.60 20.15 1.60
CA TRP A 94 -4.54 20.43 3.04
C TRP A 94 -3.61 21.60 3.35
N LEU A 95 -2.41 21.62 2.76
CA LEU A 95 -1.47 22.74 2.85
C LEU A 95 -2.07 24.05 2.34
N GLY A 96 -2.82 24.00 1.22
CA GLY A 96 -3.49 25.17 0.65
C GLY A 96 -4.62 25.76 1.51
N LYS A 97 -5.13 25.02 2.51
CA LYS A 97 -6.20 25.50 3.41
C LYS A 97 -5.68 26.18 4.68
N GLY A 98 -4.37 26.17 4.94
CA GLY A 98 -3.78 26.62 6.20
C GLY A 98 -2.87 27.84 6.13
N ILE A 99 -2.62 28.42 4.94
CA ILE A 99 -1.67 29.52 4.80
C ILE A 99 -2.40 30.82 4.44
N THR A 100 -2.99 31.48 5.43
CA THR A 100 -3.22 32.92 5.36
C THR A 100 -1.87 33.62 5.51
N LEU A 101 -1.20 33.88 4.40
CA LEU A 101 -0.07 34.80 4.38
C LEU A 101 -0.62 36.19 4.72
N HIS A 102 -0.43 36.66 5.95
CA HIS A 102 -0.60 38.07 6.25
C HIS A 102 0.64 38.81 5.73
N PRO A 103 0.56 39.60 4.65
CA PRO A 103 1.66 40.45 4.26
C PRO A 103 1.83 41.51 5.35
N VAL A 104 2.80 41.33 6.24
CA VAL A 104 3.20 42.36 7.20
C VAL A 104 4.04 43.38 6.44
N TRP A 105 3.38 44.30 5.73
CA TRP A 105 4.02 45.46 5.13
C TRP A 105 4.24 46.52 6.22
N ARG A 106 5.27 46.33 7.06
CA ARG A 106 5.68 47.36 8.03
C ARG A 106 6.83 48.18 7.46
N ALA A 107 6.48 49.16 6.62
CA ALA A 107 7.36 50.26 6.24
C ALA A 107 7.38 51.37 7.31
N ILE A 108 7.60 51.02 8.59
CA ILE A 108 7.81 52.00 9.66
C ILE A 108 8.94 51.51 10.57
N LEU A 109 10.15 51.42 10.03
CA LEU A 109 11.35 51.54 10.83
C LEU A 109 11.58 53.04 11.03
N ARG A 110 11.20 53.56 12.21
CA ARG A 110 11.61 54.90 12.62
C ARG A 110 13.14 54.89 12.72
N ALA A 111 13.81 55.88 12.12
CA ALA A 111 15.26 56.01 12.21
C ALA A 111 15.71 56.07 13.69
N PRO A 112 16.87 55.49 14.03
CA PRO A 112 17.37 55.48 15.40
C PRO A 112 17.60 56.92 15.90
N PRO A 113 17.38 57.20 17.19
CA PRO A 113 17.53 58.54 17.74
C PRO A 113 18.99 59.01 17.61
N CYS A 114 19.19 60.15 16.96
CA CYS A 114 20.47 60.85 17.00
C CYS A 114 20.65 61.47 18.39
N LEU A 115 21.73 61.08 19.07
CA LEU A 115 22.18 61.73 20.28
C LEU A 115 22.73 63.11 19.90
N VAL A 116 22.10 64.18 20.39
CA VAL A 116 22.65 65.54 20.41
C VAL A 116 23.43 65.72 21.70
#